data_AF-A0A939Y4K3-F1
#
_entry.id   AF-A0A939Y4K3-F1
#
_cell.length_a   1.000
_cell.length_b   1.000
_cell.length_c   1.000
_cell.angle_alpha   90.00
_cell.angle_beta   90.00
_cell.angle_gamma   90.00
#
_symmetry.space_group_name_H-M   'P 1'
#
loop_
_entity.id
_entity.type
_entity.pdbx_description
1 polymer ?
#
loop_
_entity_poly.entity_id
_entity_poly.type
_entity_poly.pdbx_seq_one_letter_code
_entity_poly.pdbx_strand_id
1 'polypeptide(L)'
;MKKFIVLVLALAMVLSLAACGGSSNPTTTAAPQTTAAPETTKAQDQTTAAPKDETTAAPSGDASWETKGLPALTKGCLSGNILITSVGQSSEADTVANLLKRAKFDNYTQNNTVTADAVTSSYQVLVMVVGGSSKGLGGAGLDQDKETARVTAVIAKAQELGLKIVCMHIGGSDRRGTLSDAFINLAFPAAEYAVVLKEGDTDDLMKGILAAKNVPTAYIDKQLESRDVLAFMFGK
;
A
#
# COMPACT_ATOMS: atom_id res chain seq x y z
N MET A 1 16.30 -45.30 8.22
CA MET A 1 16.03 -46.61 7.57
C MET A 1 15.12 -47.44 8.47
N LYS A 2 13.90 -47.76 7.99
CA LYS A 2 12.81 -48.63 8.51
C LYS A 2 11.49 -47.87 8.22
N LYS A 3 10.82 -48.04 7.06
CA LYS A 3 10.10 -49.22 6.52
C LYS A 3 9.21 -49.84 7.62
N PHE A 4 7.90 -50.04 7.54
CA PHE A 4 6.87 -50.24 6.51
C PHE A 4 5.52 -49.94 7.23
N ILE A 5 4.36 -49.66 6.61
CA ILE A 5 3.28 -50.61 6.20
C ILE A 5 2.08 -49.66 5.93
N VAL A 6 1.61 -49.41 4.70
CA VAL A 6 0.66 -50.17 3.85
C VAL A 6 -0.73 -50.41 4.48
N LEU A 7 -1.76 -49.70 4.00
CA LEU A 7 -3.12 -50.21 3.67
C LEU A 7 -3.95 -49.03 3.09
N VAL A 8 -4.16 -48.89 1.77
CA VAL A 8 -5.26 -49.45 0.96
C VAL A 8 -6.66 -49.19 1.54
N LEU A 9 -7.45 -48.33 0.89
CA LEU A 9 -8.75 -48.70 0.30
C LEU A 9 -9.34 -47.48 -0.46
N ALA A 10 -9.27 -47.52 -1.79
CA ALA A 10 -10.16 -46.75 -2.64
C ALA A 10 -11.43 -47.59 -2.84
N LEU A 11 -12.58 -47.10 -2.39
CA LEU A 11 -13.89 -47.67 -2.74
C LEU A 11 -14.89 -46.54 -2.93
N ALA A 12 -15.45 -46.50 -4.13
CA ALA A 12 -16.56 -45.65 -4.54
C ALA A 12 -17.82 -45.98 -3.73
N MET A 13 -18.70 -44.99 -3.54
CA MET A 13 -20.15 -45.21 -3.58
C MET A 13 -20.91 -43.89 -3.74
N VAL A 14 -21.66 -43.84 -4.84
CA VAL A 14 -22.77 -42.92 -5.12
C VAL A 14 -23.91 -43.29 -4.19
N LEU A 15 -24.55 -42.32 -3.52
CA LEU A 15 -25.92 -42.47 -3.04
C LEU A 15 -26.61 -41.09 -2.96
N SER A 16 -27.66 -40.94 -3.76
CA SER A 16 -28.61 -39.84 -3.78
C SER A 16 -29.43 -39.78 -2.49
N LEU A 17 -29.82 -38.58 -2.04
CA LEU A 17 -31.06 -38.43 -1.26
C LEU A 17 -31.65 -37.02 -1.45
N ALA A 18 -32.77 -36.97 -2.16
CA ALA A 18 -33.73 -35.87 -2.12
C ALA A 18 -34.65 -36.11 -0.93
N ALA A 19 -34.82 -35.11 -0.04
CA ALA A 19 -35.92 -35.10 0.93
C ALA A 19 -36.14 -33.71 1.55
N CYS A 20 -37.42 -33.41 1.75
CA CYS A 20 -38.03 -32.38 2.61
C CYS A 20 -37.88 -30.91 2.19
N GLY A 21 -38.93 -30.09 2.16
CA GLY A 21 -40.30 -30.29 2.62
C GLY A 21 -41.00 -28.93 2.58
N GLY A 22 -42.15 -28.84 1.93
CA GLY A 22 -42.93 -27.62 1.83
C GLY A 22 -43.92 -27.48 2.99
N SER A 23 -44.04 -26.26 3.52
CA SER A 23 -45.28 -25.68 4.03
C SER A 23 -45.05 -24.23 4.46
N SER A 24 -45.54 -23.28 3.67
CA SER A 24 -46.28 -22.09 4.14
C SER A 24 -46.75 -21.29 2.92
N ASN A 25 -48.08 -21.21 2.79
CA ASN A 25 -48.77 -20.16 2.03
C ASN A 25 -48.82 -18.90 2.93
N PRO A 26 -48.93 -17.65 2.43
CA PRO A 26 -50.11 -17.23 1.68
C PRO A 26 -49.86 -16.33 0.45
N THR A 27 -50.78 -16.44 -0.52
CA THR A 27 -51.56 -15.35 -1.17
C THR A 27 -50.84 -13.99 -1.29
N THR A 28 -50.56 -13.46 -2.48
CA THR A 28 -51.56 -12.86 -3.39
C THR A 28 -50.86 -12.50 -4.71
N THR A 29 -51.46 -12.81 -5.85
CA THR A 29 -51.11 -12.20 -7.15
C THR A 29 -52.40 -11.82 -7.85
N ALA A 30 -52.55 -10.53 -8.12
CA ALA A 30 -53.26 -10.01 -9.28
C ALA A 30 -52.64 -8.65 -9.64
N ALA A 31 -52.00 -8.63 -10.80
CA ALA A 31 -51.65 -7.44 -11.60
C ALA A 31 -52.96 -6.79 -12.15
N PRO A 32 -52.96 -5.78 -13.06
CA PRO A 32 -51.86 -5.13 -13.80
C PRO A 32 -52.06 -3.58 -13.86
N GLN A 33 -51.21 -2.70 -14.41
CA GLN A 33 -50.81 -2.50 -15.80
C GLN A 33 -49.92 -1.23 -15.89
N THR A 34 -48.94 -1.28 -16.80
CA THR A 34 -48.45 -0.22 -17.71
C THR A 34 -48.12 1.18 -17.15
N THR A 35 -46.91 1.69 -17.42
CA THR A 35 -46.64 2.86 -18.28
C THR A 35 -45.14 2.97 -18.56
N ALA A 36 -44.84 3.49 -19.75
CA ALA A 36 -43.60 3.51 -20.50
C ALA A 36 -42.40 4.21 -19.83
N ALA A 37 -41.23 3.91 -20.43
CA ALA A 37 -39.94 4.58 -20.28
C ALA A 37 -40.02 6.12 -20.48
N PRO A 38 -38.99 6.84 -20.04
CA PRO A 38 -37.92 7.09 -21.01
C PRO A 38 -36.52 6.79 -20.48
N GLU A 39 -35.67 6.43 -21.44
CA GLU A 39 -34.22 6.43 -21.33
C GLU A 39 -33.72 7.82 -20.91
N THR A 40 -32.79 7.85 -19.95
CA THR A 40 -31.76 8.89 -19.91
C THR A 40 -30.43 8.22 -19.61
N THR A 41 -29.75 7.89 -20.70
CA THR A 41 -28.30 7.83 -20.77
C THR A 41 -27.74 9.13 -20.22
N LYS A 42 -27.00 9.05 -19.11
CA LYS A 42 -26.00 10.06 -18.75
C LYS A 42 -24.73 9.33 -18.35
N ALA A 43 -23.93 9.04 -19.38
CA ALA A 43 -22.50 8.85 -19.22
C ALA A 43 -21.96 10.12 -18.57
N GLN A 44 -21.55 10.03 -17.30
CA GLN A 44 -20.73 11.07 -16.69
C GLN A 44 -19.30 10.82 -17.10
N ASP A 45 -18.96 11.58 -18.12
CA ASP A 45 -17.66 11.89 -18.67
C ASP A 45 -16.57 11.94 -17.59
N GLN A 46 -15.73 10.90 -17.58
CA GLN A 46 -14.43 10.91 -16.92
C GLN A 46 -13.55 11.91 -17.68
N THR A 47 -13.59 13.18 -17.29
CA THR A 47 -12.47 14.07 -17.56
C THR A 47 -11.36 13.76 -16.56
N THR A 48 -10.65 12.66 -16.79
CA THR A 48 -9.31 12.45 -16.25
C THR A 48 -8.40 13.44 -16.98
N ALA A 49 -8.29 14.65 -16.43
CA ALA A 49 -7.22 15.55 -16.82
C ALA A 49 -5.89 14.84 -16.49
N ALA A 50 -5.20 14.40 -17.53
CA ALA A 50 -3.83 13.90 -17.41
C ALA A 50 -3.00 14.92 -16.62
N PRO A 51 -2.21 14.51 -15.61
CA PRO A 51 -1.28 15.42 -14.98
C PRO A 51 -0.27 15.82 -16.06
N LYS A 52 -0.35 17.09 -16.48
CA LYS A 52 0.64 17.73 -17.33
C LYS A 52 2.02 17.42 -16.75
N ASP A 53 2.95 17.02 -17.61
CA ASP A 53 4.37 16.89 -17.29
C ASP A 53 4.90 18.25 -16.83
N GLU A 54 4.71 18.58 -15.56
CA GLU A 54 5.57 19.54 -14.87
C GLU A 54 6.91 18.83 -14.65
N THR A 55 7.77 18.95 -15.67
CA THR A 55 9.21 18.77 -15.53
C THR A 55 9.74 19.94 -14.69
N THR A 56 9.39 19.94 -13.41
CA THR A 56 10.10 20.70 -12.40
C THR A 56 11.36 19.91 -12.10
N ALA A 57 12.52 20.49 -12.40
CA ALA A 57 13.80 19.94 -12.01
C ALA A 57 13.80 19.64 -10.50
N ALA A 58 14.47 18.55 -10.09
CA ALA A 58 14.69 18.27 -8.68
C ALA A 58 15.30 19.52 -8.00
N PRO A 59 14.87 19.89 -6.79
CA PRO A 59 15.38 21.08 -6.13
C PRO A 59 16.88 20.93 -5.84
N SER A 60 17.69 21.67 -6.59
CA SER A 60 19.13 21.76 -6.39
C SER A 60 19.44 22.76 -5.26
N GLY A 61 19.49 22.26 -4.01
CA GLY A 61 19.90 23.02 -2.80
C GLY A 61 18.77 23.29 -1.81
N ASP A 62 19.10 23.29 -0.49
CA ASP A 62 18.30 23.65 0.70
C ASP A 62 16.78 23.41 0.67
N ALA A 63 16.32 22.33 0.04
CA ALA A 63 14.92 21.94 0.11
C ALA A 63 14.55 21.65 1.57
N SER A 64 13.68 22.47 2.14
CA SER A 64 13.15 22.30 3.48
C SER A 64 11.65 22.06 3.41
N TRP A 65 11.22 20.88 3.87
CA TRP A 65 9.81 20.57 4.10
C TRP A 65 9.45 20.87 5.55
N GLU A 66 8.17 21.08 5.80
CA GLU A 66 7.66 21.13 7.17
C GLU A 66 7.96 19.80 7.89
N THR A 67 8.25 19.85 9.18
CA THR A 67 8.58 18.64 9.95
C THR A 67 7.61 18.37 11.11
N LYS A 68 6.67 19.28 11.38
CA LYS A 68 5.80 19.25 12.58
C LYS A 68 6.57 19.02 13.89
N GLY A 69 7.81 19.51 14.00
CA GLY A 69 8.67 19.35 15.18
C GLY A 69 9.52 18.07 15.21
N LEU A 70 9.45 17.23 14.17
CA LEU A 70 10.37 16.11 13.97
C LEU A 70 11.68 16.59 13.34
N PRO A 71 12.77 15.80 13.41
CA PRO A 71 14.02 16.15 12.73
C PRO A 71 13.82 16.30 11.21
N ALA A 72 14.55 17.22 10.60
CA ALA A 72 14.54 17.39 9.16
C ALA A 72 15.36 16.28 8.48
N LEU A 73 14.97 15.95 7.24
CA LEU A 73 15.77 15.08 6.37
C LEU A 73 17.11 15.76 6.04
N THR A 74 18.16 14.97 5.89
CA THR A 74 19.49 15.44 5.46
C THR A 74 19.73 15.06 4.01
N LYS A 75 20.28 15.98 3.22
CA LYS A 75 20.60 15.72 1.80
C LYS A 75 21.61 14.57 1.70
N GLY A 76 21.36 13.61 0.82
CA GLY A 76 22.27 12.48 0.60
C GLY A 76 22.37 11.52 1.79
N CYS A 77 21.39 11.49 2.70
CA CYS A 77 21.33 10.55 3.81
C CYS A 77 21.13 9.08 3.39
N LEU A 78 20.74 8.83 2.12
CA LEU A 78 20.52 7.51 1.54
C LEU A 78 21.40 7.30 0.31
N SER A 79 21.75 6.04 0.06
CA SER A 79 22.48 5.60 -1.14
C SER A 79 22.21 4.11 -1.42
N GLY A 80 22.56 3.64 -2.62
CA GLY A 80 22.39 2.25 -3.03
C GLY A 80 21.04 1.93 -3.66
N ASN A 81 20.74 0.65 -3.85
CA ASN A 81 19.54 0.21 -4.58
C ASN A 81 18.29 0.24 -3.69
N ILE A 82 17.17 0.59 -4.29
CA ILE A 82 15.88 0.79 -3.64
C ILE A 82 14.95 -0.40 -3.94
N LEU A 83 14.35 -0.98 -2.91
CA LEU A 83 13.19 -1.85 -3.03
C LEU A 83 11.95 -1.09 -2.60
N ILE A 84 10.96 -0.96 -3.47
CA ILE A 84 9.67 -0.34 -3.17
C ILE A 84 8.62 -1.44 -3.02
N THR A 85 7.88 -1.42 -1.92
CA THR A 85 6.72 -2.28 -1.69
C THR A 85 5.54 -1.47 -1.21
N SER A 86 4.33 -1.93 -1.57
CA SER A 86 3.11 -1.48 -0.93
C SER A 86 2.96 -2.14 0.44
N VAL A 87 2.34 -1.43 1.37
CA VAL A 87 1.81 -1.94 2.64
C VAL A 87 0.32 -1.62 2.64
N GLY A 88 -0.51 -2.65 2.39
CA GLY A 88 -1.96 -2.51 2.25
C GLY A 88 -2.46 -2.46 0.80
N GLN A 89 -1.59 -2.73 -0.17
CA GLN A 89 -1.92 -2.85 -1.61
C GLN A 89 -2.63 -1.63 -2.21
N SER A 90 -2.23 -0.44 -1.75
CA SER A 90 -2.70 0.83 -2.28
C SER A 90 -1.93 1.25 -3.54
N SER A 91 -2.61 1.96 -4.45
CA SER A 91 -2.08 2.50 -5.72
C SER A 91 -0.96 3.53 -5.55
N GLU A 92 -0.80 4.03 -4.33
CA GLU A 92 0.18 5.02 -3.94
C GLU A 92 1.61 4.47 -4.12
N ALA A 93 1.81 3.16 -3.97
CA ALA A 93 3.10 2.53 -4.27
C ALA A 93 3.48 2.67 -5.76
N ASP A 94 2.52 2.46 -6.66
CA ASP A 94 2.72 2.67 -8.11
C ASP A 94 2.97 4.15 -8.41
N THR A 95 2.30 5.05 -7.69
CA THR A 95 2.50 6.49 -7.82
C THR A 95 3.94 6.88 -7.47
N VAL A 96 4.46 6.42 -6.33
CA VAL A 96 5.87 6.67 -5.93
C VAL A 96 6.85 6.09 -6.95
N ALA A 97 6.64 4.85 -7.40
CA ALA A 97 7.52 4.22 -8.39
C ALA A 97 7.53 4.98 -9.73
N ASN A 98 6.36 5.45 -10.19
CA ASN A 98 6.26 6.27 -11.40
C ASN A 98 6.94 7.62 -11.24
N LEU A 99 6.87 8.23 -10.05
CA LEU A 99 7.58 9.47 -9.76
C LEU A 99 9.10 9.30 -9.78
N LEU A 100 9.61 8.21 -9.21
CA LEU A 100 11.05 7.87 -9.29
C LEU A 100 11.50 7.61 -10.72
N LYS A 101 10.69 6.91 -11.52
CA LYS A 101 10.93 6.73 -12.96
C LYS A 101 11.05 8.07 -13.69
N ARG A 102 10.14 9.02 -13.42
CA ARG A 102 10.16 10.37 -14.00
C ARG A 102 11.38 11.18 -13.54
N ALA A 103 11.82 11.00 -12.29
CA ALA A 103 13.07 11.56 -11.78
C ALA A 103 14.33 10.86 -12.28
N LYS A 104 14.21 9.87 -13.18
CA LYS A 104 15.34 9.11 -13.74
C LYS A 104 16.16 8.40 -12.67
N PHE A 105 15.49 7.93 -11.60
CA PHE A 105 16.08 6.91 -10.76
C PHE A 105 16.13 5.60 -11.54
N ASP A 106 17.33 5.06 -11.69
CA ASP A 106 17.66 3.81 -12.38
C ASP A 106 17.90 2.65 -11.41
N ASN A 107 18.08 2.97 -10.12
CA ASN A 107 18.46 2.06 -9.05
C ASN A 107 17.28 1.61 -8.17
N TYR A 108 16.08 1.40 -8.74
CA TYR A 108 14.92 0.93 -7.99
C TYR A 108 14.26 -0.30 -8.60
N THR A 109 13.78 -1.19 -7.73
CA THR A 109 12.87 -2.29 -8.07
C THR A 109 11.56 -2.08 -7.31
N GLN A 110 10.43 -2.16 -8.01
CA GLN A 110 9.12 -2.17 -7.38
C GLN A 110 8.57 -3.59 -7.34
N ASN A 111 8.11 -4.04 -6.18
CA ASN A 111 7.33 -5.26 -6.03
C ASN A 111 6.31 -5.06 -4.90
N ASN A 112 5.04 -4.84 -5.27
CA ASN A 112 3.98 -4.53 -4.30
C ASN A 112 3.65 -5.69 -3.36
N THR A 113 3.97 -6.93 -3.75
CA THR A 113 3.71 -8.15 -2.97
C THR A 113 4.99 -8.84 -2.56
N VAL A 114 6.10 -8.09 -2.44
CA VAL A 114 7.39 -8.67 -2.07
C VAL A 114 7.29 -9.47 -0.77
N THR A 115 7.93 -10.62 -0.76
CA THR A 115 8.05 -11.51 0.40
C THR A 115 9.46 -11.38 0.98
N ALA A 116 9.63 -11.82 2.24
CA ALA A 116 10.91 -11.65 2.94
C ALA A 116 12.10 -12.31 2.22
N ASP A 117 11.90 -13.46 1.58
CA ASP A 117 12.91 -14.18 0.78
C ASP A 117 13.42 -13.39 -0.45
N ALA A 118 12.61 -12.47 -0.98
CA ALA A 118 13.02 -11.57 -2.06
C ALA A 118 13.70 -10.28 -1.56
N VAL A 119 13.73 -10.04 -0.24
CA VAL A 119 14.52 -8.96 0.37
C VAL A 119 15.94 -9.47 0.57
N THR A 120 16.87 -8.98 -0.26
CA THR A 120 18.27 -9.42 -0.25
C THR A 120 19.23 -8.24 -0.06
N SER A 121 20.50 -8.54 0.15
CA SER A 121 21.57 -7.54 0.27
C SER A 121 21.87 -6.78 -1.03
N SER A 122 21.19 -7.11 -2.15
CA SER A 122 21.23 -6.29 -3.36
C SER A 122 20.61 -4.91 -3.15
N TYR A 123 19.76 -4.74 -2.12
CA TYR A 123 19.12 -3.49 -1.75
C TYR A 123 19.75 -2.88 -0.52
N GLN A 124 19.80 -1.55 -0.47
CA GLN A 124 20.27 -0.77 0.69
C GLN A 124 19.13 0.02 1.33
N VAL A 125 18.03 0.24 0.60
CA VAL A 125 16.88 1.01 1.07
C VAL A 125 15.59 0.24 0.77
N LEU A 126 14.75 0.07 1.78
CA LEU A 126 13.37 -0.38 1.66
C LEU A 126 12.44 0.84 1.76
N VAL A 127 11.70 1.12 0.70
CA VAL A 127 10.62 2.11 0.69
C VAL A 127 9.29 1.39 0.85
N MET A 128 8.64 1.59 1.99
CA MET A 128 7.31 1.09 2.27
C MET A 128 6.28 2.20 2.03
N VAL A 129 5.44 2.04 1.03
CA VAL A 129 4.35 2.98 0.76
C VAL A 129 3.08 2.44 1.40
N VAL A 130 2.59 3.15 2.41
CA VAL A 130 1.57 2.67 3.35
C VAL A 130 0.22 3.27 3.02
N GLY A 131 -0.76 2.40 2.79
CA GLY A 131 -2.16 2.76 2.59
C GLY A 131 -2.97 1.50 2.35
N GLY A 132 -4.13 1.38 2.99
CA GLY A 132 -5.02 0.23 2.85
C GLY A 132 -5.94 0.35 1.65
N SER A 133 -6.09 -0.73 0.88
CA SER A 133 -7.08 -0.85 -0.19
C SER A 133 -7.71 -2.24 -0.16
N SER A 134 -8.95 -2.36 0.27
CA SER A 134 -9.67 -3.65 0.28
C SER A 134 -9.75 -4.28 -1.12
N LYS A 135 -9.92 -3.46 -2.16
CA LYS A 135 -9.89 -3.92 -3.55
C LYS A 135 -8.49 -4.38 -3.97
N GLY A 136 -7.46 -3.63 -3.59
CA GLY A 136 -6.07 -3.97 -3.88
C GLY A 136 -5.65 -5.29 -3.22
N LEU A 137 -5.99 -5.46 -1.94
CA LEU A 137 -5.76 -6.70 -1.20
C LEU A 137 -6.44 -7.88 -1.89
N GLY A 138 -7.74 -7.76 -2.21
CA GLY A 138 -8.46 -8.82 -2.92
C GLY A 138 -7.85 -9.17 -4.28
N GLY A 139 -7.41 -8.17 -5.05
CA GLY A 139 -6.73 -8.37 -6.33
C GLY A 139 -5.36 -9.05 -6.20
N ALA A 140 -4.66 -8.82 -5.10
CA ALA A 140 -3.38 -9.45 -4.79
C ALA A 140 -3.54 -10.86 -4.16
N GLY A 141 -4.77 -11.32 -3.90
CA GLY A 141 -5.02 -12.58 -3.19
C GLY A 141 -4.71 -12.52 -1.68
N LEU A 142 -4.68 -11.31 -1.11
CA LEU A 142 -4.38 -11.05 0.28
C LEU A 142 -5.62 -10.59 1.04
N ASP A 143 -5.63 -10.86 2.33
CA ASP A 143 -6.51 -10.21 3.30
C ASP A 143 -5.63 -9.42 4.29
N GLN A 144 -6.25 -8.75 5.26
CA GLN A 144 -5.52 -7.92 6.22
C GLN A 144 -4.51 -8.74 7.04
N ASP A 145 -4.83 -9.96 7.44
CA ASP A 145 -3.97 -10.80 8.27
C ASP A 145 -2.77 -11.32 7.49
N LYS A 146 -2.99 -11.80 6.26
CA LYS A 146 -1.91 -12.20 5.35
C LYS A 146 -0.99 -11.04 5.02
N GLU A 147 -1.56 -9.86 4.76
CA GLU A 147 -0.76 -8.67 4.48
C GLU A 147 0.05 -8.24 5.71
N THR A 148 -0.56 -8.30 6.90
CA THR A 148 0.13 -8.03 8.17
C THR A 148 1.31 -8.98 8.38
N ALA A 149 1.11 -10.28 8.16
CA ALA A 149 2.17 -11.28 8.26
C ALA A 149 3.30 -11.04 7.23
N ARG A 150 2.94 -10.74 5.97
CA ARG A 150 3.91 -10.45 4.91
C ARG A 150 4.76 -9.23 5.26
N VAL A 151 4.12 -8.12 5.64
CA VAL A 151 4.80 -6.86 5.94
C VAL A 151 5.69 -7.02 7.17
N THR A 152 5.22 -7.72 8.21
CA THR A 152 6.02 -8.01 9.40
C THR A 152 7.30 -8.77 9.02
N ALA A 153 7.19 -9.80 8.18
CA ALA A 153 8.34 -10.57 7.74
C ALA A 153 9.31 -9.76 6.87
N VAL A 154 8.80 -8.90 5.98
CA VAL A 154 9.61 -8.00 5.14
C VAL A 154 10.37 -6.99 6.00
N ILE A 155 9.72 -6.37 6.98
CA ILE A 155 10.36 -5.44 7.93
C ILE A 155 11.47 -6.15 8.70
N ALA A 156 11.17 -7.33 9.27
CA ALA A 156 12.16 -8.10 10.01
C ALA A 156 13.38 -8.44 9.16
N LYS A 157 13.17 -8.83 7.89
CA LYS A 157 14.27 -9.14 6.98
C LYS A 157 15.09 -7.91 6.59
N ALA A 158 14.43 -6.79 6.33
CA ALA A 158 15.11 -5.53 6.03
C ALA A 158 16.00 -5.08 7.21
N GLN A 159 15.49 -5.20 8.44
CA GLN A 159 16.25 -4.92 9.66
C GLN A 159 17.42 -5.88 9.86
N GLU A 160 17.20 -7.20 9.66
CA GLU A 160 18.26 -8.22 9.72
C GLU A 160 19.42 -7.91 8.77
N LEU A 161 19.10 -7.47 7.55
CA LEU A 161 20.07 -7.14 6.51
C LEU A 161 20.61 -5.71 6.61
N GLY A 162 20.11 -4.89 7.54
CA GLY A 162 20.55 -3.50 7.73
C GLY A 162 20.13 -2.53 6.62
N LEU A 163 19.05 -2.82 5.89
CA LEU A 163 18.47 -1.88 4.93
C LEU A 163 17.89 -0.66 5.67
N LYS A 164 18.05 0.52 5.08
CA LYS A 164 17.37 1.72 5.56
C LYS A 164 15.88 1.68 5.24
N ILE A 165 15.05 1.90 6.25
CA ILE A 165 13.58 1.85 6.09
C ILE A 165 13.01 3.26 5.95
N VAL A 166 12.41 3.54 4.79
CA VAL A 166 11.64 4.76 4.51
C VAL A 166 10.16 4.42 4.48
N CYS A 167 9.37 4.99 5.39
CA CYS A 167 7.91 4.87 5.37
C CYS A 167 7.30 6.08 4.68
N MET A 168 6.40 5.83 3.73
CA MET A 168 5.71 6.90 3.01
C MET A 168 4.20 6.72 3.14
N HIS A 169 3.50 7.74 3.63
CA HIS A 169 2.06 7.83 3.51
C HIS A 169 1.72 9.06 2.67
N ILE A 170 1.40 8.83 1.40
CA ILE A 170 1.11 9.90 0.44
C ILE A 170 -0.38 9.98 0.08
N GLY A 171 -1.22 9.27 0.82
CA GLY A 171 -2.67 9.36 0.71
C GLY A 171 -3.21 10.58 1.47
N GLY A 172 -4.30 11.17 0.98
CA GLY A 172 -5.01 12.24 1.67
C GLY A 172 -5.86 11.72 2.83
N SER A 173 -6.66 12.60 3.43
CA SER A 173 -7.55 12.24 4.53
C SER A 173 -8.57 11.15 4.16
N ASP A 174 -9.00 11.09 2.90
CA ASP A 174 -9.86 10.06 2.33
C ASP A 174 -9.19 8.67 2.26
N ARG A 175 -7.87 8.61 2.42
CA ARG A 175 -7.07 7.38 2.49
C ARG A 175 -6.81 6.93 3.93
N ARG A 176 -7.29 7.66 4.93
CA ARG A 176 -7.26 7.27 6.36
C ARG A 176 -8.52 6.47 6.72
N GLY A 177 -8.45 5.73 7.84
CA GLY A 177 -9.52 4.86 8.32
C GLY A 177 -8.99 3.49 8.73
N THR A 178 -9.86 2.64 9.28
CA THR A 178 -9.48 1.41 10.02
C THR A 178 -8.39 0.57 9.35
N LEU A 179 -8.50 0.32 8.04
CA LEU A 179 -7.54 -0.53 7.33
C LEU A 179 -6.18 0.16 7.14
N SER A 180 -6.17 1.40 6.64
CA SER A 180 -4.93 2.17 6.47
C SER A 180 -4.26 2.42 7.82
N ASP A 181 -5.03 2.75 8.85
CA ASP A 181 -4.53 3.03 10.18
C ASP A 181 -3.92 1.78 10.82
N ALA A 182 -4.48 0.59 10.59
CA ALA A 182 -3.86 -0.67 11.01
C ALA A 182 -2.48 -0.87 10.36
N PHE A 183 -2.36 -0.59 9.06
CA PHE A 183 -1.08 -0.69 8.35
C PHE A 183 -0.08 0.43 8.70
N ILE A 184 -0.55 1.62 9.01
CA ILE A 184 0.26 2.72 9.56
C ILE A 184 0.86 2.28 10.89
N ASN A 185 0.03 1.80 11.81
CA ASN A 185 0.47 1.31 13.12
C ASN A 185 1.40 0.10 13.03
N LEU A 186 1.30 -0.70 11.96
CA LEU A 186 2.23 -1.80 11.69
C LEU A 186 3.59 -1.33 11.17
N ALA A 187 3.60 -0.43 10.18
CA ALA A 187 4.79 -0.11 9.40
C ALA A 187 5.60 1.08 9.93
N PHE A 188 4.93 2.17 10.34
CA PHE A 188 5.61 3.39 10.78
C PHE A 188 6.53 3.20 11.99
N PRO A 189 6.26 2.29 12.96
CA PRO A 189 7.21 2.04 14.03
C PRO A 189 8.58 1.53 13.56
N ALA A 190 8.70 0.98 12.35
CA ALA A 190 9.96 0.53 11.78
C ALA A 190 10.72 1.61 10.99
N ALA A 191 10.12 2.79 10.79
CA ALA A 191 10.70 3.85 9.98
C ALA A 191 12.00 4.40 10.57
N GLU A 192 13.01 4.56 9.71
CA GLU A 192 14.19 5.38 9.98
C GLU A 192 14.11 6.74 9.29
N TYR A 193 13.26 6.86 8.27
CA TYR A 193 12.89 8.11 7.60
C TYR A 193 11.42 8.07 7.23
N ALA A 194 10.77 9.23 7.16
CA ALA A 194 9.38 9.29 6.74
C ALA A 194 9.07 10.44 5.76
N VAL A 195 8.11 10.17 4.88
CA VAL A 195 7.50 11.17 4.00
C VAL A 195 5.99 11.07 4.17
N VAL A 196 5.36 12.16 4.60
CA VAL A 196 3.93 12.16 4.95
C VAL A 196 3.23 13.29 4.22
N LEU A 197 2.17 12.98 3.47
CA LEU A 197 1.27 14.00 2.95
C LEU A 197 0.53 14.64 4.13
N LYS A 198 0.58 15.97 4.28
CA LYS A 198 -0.01 16.68 5.42
C LYS A 198 -1.48 16.34 5.63
N GLU A 199 -2.24 16.27 4.55
CA GLU A 199 -3.66 15.92 4.60
C GLU A 199 -3.94 14.51 5.14
N GLY A 200 -2.99 13.59 5.01
CA GLY A 200 -3.10 12.24 5.55
C GLY A 200 -2.88 12.16 7.06
N ASP A 201 -2.30 13.18 7.70
CA ASP A 201 -1.90 13.15 9.12
C ASP A 201 -2.45 14.35 9.91
N THR A 202 -3.72 14.69 9.68
CA THR A 202 -4.37 15.82 10.38
C THR A 202 -4.63 15.55 11.86
N ASP A 203 -4.67 14.27 12.25
CA ASP A 203 -4.85 13.80 13.63
C ASP A 203 -3.52 13.51 14.35
N ASP A 204 -2.39 13.80 13.70
CA ASP A 204 -1.04 13.55 14.21
C ASP A 204 -0.77 12.06 14.59
N LEU A 205 -1.51 11.09 14.02
CA LEU A 205 -1.26 9.66 14.26
C LEU A 205 0.17 9.28 13.87
N MET A 206 0.58 9.59 12.63
CA MET A 206 1.92 9.25 12.13
C MET A 206 2.97 10.08 12.82
N LYS A 207 2.74 11.38 13.00
CA LYS A 207 3.62 12.24 13.81
C LYS A 207 3.91 11.64 15.18
N GLY A 208 2.88 11.17 15.88
CA GLY A 208 3.00 10.56 17.21
C GLY A 208 3.88 9.32 17.21
N ILE A 209 3.69 8.43 16.23
CA ILE A 209 4.52 7.23 16.06
C ILE A 209 5.99 7.61 15.77
N LEU A 210 6.21 8.57 14.87
CA LEU A 210 7.54 9.00 14.43
C LEU A 210 8.30 9.76 15.54
N ALA A 211 7.59 10.53 16.36
CA ALA A 211 8.16 11.26 17.50
C ALA A 211 8.80 10.32 18.53
N ALA A 212 8.23 9.13 18.74
CA ALA A 212 8.75 8.15 19.70
C ALA A 212 10.20 7.72 19.43
N LYS A 213 10.67 7.85 18.17
CA LYS A 213 12.04 7.51 17.75
C LYS A 213 12.81 8.69 17.16
N ASN A 214 12.26 9.91 17.23
CA ASN A 214 12.81 11.10 16.56
C ASN A 214 13.13 10.84 15.07
N VAL A 215 12.18 10.25 14.35
CA VAL A 215 12.40 9.88 12.94
C VAL A 215 12.48 11.14 12.07
N PRO A 216 13.57 11.34 11.30
CA PRO A 216 13.65 12.41 10.31
C PRO A 216 12.52 12.32 9.29
N THR A 217 11.76 13.41 9.15
CA THR A 217 10.48 13.40 8.43
C THR A 217 10.32 14.64 7.56
N ALA A 218 9.76 14.45 6.37
CA ALA A 218 9.23 15.54 5.54
C ALA A 218 7.71 15.44 5.44
N TYR A 219 7.03 16.55 5.75
CA TYR A 219 5.62 16.74 5.46
C TYR A 219 5.45 17.50 4.14
N ILE A 220 4.86 16.82 3.15
CA ILE A 220 4.62 17.34 1.81
C ILE A 220 3.19 17.82 1.64
N ASP A 221 2.97 18.83 0.79
CA ASP A 221 1.63 19.34 0.47
C ASP A 221 1.01 18.57 -0.71
N LYS A 222 1.83 18.02 -1.61
CA LYS A 222 1.37 17.26 -2.78
C LYS A 222 2.16 15.97 -2.97
N GLN A 223 1.50 14.93 -3.46
CA GLN A 223 2.13 13.64 -3.79
C GLN A 223 3.36 13.78 -4.69
N LEU A 224 3.34 14.74 -5.64
CA LEU A 224 4.44 15.00 -6.58
C LEU A 224 5.76 15.33 -5.87
N GLU A 225 5.70 15.99 -4.71
CA GLU A 225 6.89 16.35 -3.94
C GLU A 225 7.64 15.12 -3.38
N SER A 226 6.98 13.96 -3.30
CA SER A 226 7.64 12.69 -2.96
C SER A 226 8.87 12.43 -3.83
N ARG A 227 8.79 12.82 -5.11
CA ARG A 227 9.90 12.76 -6.06
C ARG A 227 11.09 13.57 -5.57
N ASP A 228 10.82 14.81 -5.16
CA ASP A 228 11.82 15.81 -4.80
C ASP A 228 12.44 15.48 -3.44
N VAL A 229 11.64 14.99 -2.50
CA VAL A 229 12.10 14.45 -1.21
C VAL A 229 13.05 13.28 -1.42
N LEU A 230 12.66 12.29 -2.22
CA LEU A 230 13.52 11.14 -2.50
C LEU A 230 14.78 11.55 -3.26
N ALA A 231 14.69 12.45 -4.25
CA ALA A 231 15.88 13.03 -4.91
C ALA A 231 16.84 13.65 -3.90
N PHE A 232 16.33 14.49 -3.00
CA PHE A 232 17.11 15.13 -1.95
C PHE A 232 17.78 14.13 -1.01
N MET A 233 17.05 13.11 -0.52
CA MET A 233 17.59 12.07 0.35
C MET A 233 18.72 11.26 -0.30
N PHE A 234 18.69 11.10 -1.63
CA PHE A 234 19.75 10.44 -2.40
C PHE A 234 20.80 11.41 -2.98
N GLY A 235 20.68 12.71 -2.67
CA GLY A 235 21.62 13.74 -3.11
C GLY A 235 21.59 14.04 -4.62
N LYS A 236 20.50 13.69 -5.29
CA LYS A 236 20.27 13.93 -6.73
C LYS A 236 19.61 15.30 -6.99
#